data_AF-A0A815MLM5-F1
#
_entry.id   AF-A0A815MLM5-F1
#
_cell.length_a   1.000
_cell.length_b   1.000
_cell.length_c   1.000
_cell.angle_alpha   90.00
_cell.angle_beta   90.00
_cell.angle_gamma   90.00
#
_symmetry.space_group_name_H-M   'P 1'
#
loop_
_entity.id
_entity.type
_entity.pdbx_description
1 polymer ?
#
loop_
_entity_poly.entity_id
_entity_poly.type
_entity_poly.pdbx_seq_one_letter_code
_entity_poly.pdbx_strand_id
1 'polypeptide(L)'
;MWLHDKFSDAENLLKYNPNWVLYTISERYAYFTLLPKPISEYNVKNAPFIFVKLFTDARQLARMPIKDFCTFACHSLAPIKGKVVFFTNCPRSGSTLITQMVQVGQQVVTIAEPMTFTNLAAMYLNTNFPKLGKWLFGYQYEKCTTDKVKPQGLLESTMVIFGAPYSFFLKNRHYYALPEVTYENLVSKPEDTLSAVFDVCGISKLLISEAVTALNRDSQAGTILSRDKMAQVKNLELTTLDRKKLNELVKKMELPESVFHF
;
A
#
# COMPACT_ATOMS: atom_id res chain seq x y z
N MET A 1 -11.18 -2.85 -27.53
CA MET A 1 -10.86 -1.57 -28.23
C MET A 1 -11.63 -0.48 -27.52
N TRP A 2 -10.95 0.49 -26.93
CA TRP A 2 -11.58 1.62 -26.24
C TRP A 2 -11.77 2.75 -27.24
N LEU A 3 -13.02 3.19 -27.45
CA LEU A 3 -13.36 4.29 -28.34
C LEU A 3 -13.60 5.55 -27.50
N HIS A 4 -13.12 6.69 -27.99
CA HIS A 4 -13.45 7.97 -27.39
C HIS A 4 -14.95 8.25 -27.61
N ASP A 5 -15.69 8.39 -26.52
CA ASP A 5 -17.12 8.71 -26.54
C ASP A 5 -17.33 10.23 -26.70
N LYS A 6 -16.94 11.01 -25.69
CA LYS A 6 -17.20 12.46 -25.65
C LYS A 6 -16.26 13.22 -24.71
N PHE A 7 -16.23 14.54 -24.88
CA PHE A 7 -15.76 15.47 -23.86
C PHE A 7 -16.87 15.72 -22.82
N SER A 8 -16.49 16.02 -21.58
CA SER A 8 -17.44 16.26 -20.49
C SER A 8 -16.82 17.18 -19.45
N ASP A 9 -17.68 17.89 -18.74
CA ASP A 9 -17.27 18.79 -17.67
C ASP A 9 -16.79 18.03 -16.42
N ALA A 10 -15.73 18.56 -15.81
CA ALA A 10 -15.06 17.94 -14.66
C ALA A 10 -15.93 17.93 -13.40
N GLU A 11 -16.72 18.97 -13.14
CA GLU A 11 -17.60 19.00 -11.97
C GLU A 11 -18.67 17.91 -12.09
N ASN A 12 -19.31 17.84 -13.26
CA ASN A 12 -20.34 16.84 -13.52
C ASN A 12 -19.82 15.40 -13.36
N LEU A 13 -18.58 15.14 -13.77
CA LEU A 13 -17.98 13.80 -13.65
C LEU A 13 -17.46 13.52 -12.24
N LEU A 14 -16.65 14.40 -11.66
CA LEU A 14 -15.85 14.08 -10.48
C LEU A 14 -16.46 14.56 -9.16
N LYS A 15 -17.25 15.64 -9.19
CA LYS A 15 -17.83 16.23 -7.98
C LYS A 15 -19.17 15.60 -7.62
N TYR A 16 -20.01 15.35 -8.62
CA TYR A 16 -21.39 14.87 -8.40
C TYR A 16 -21.57 13.36 -8.59
N ASN A 17 -20.57 12.65 -9.12
CA ASN A 17 -20.63 11.20 -9.30
C ASN A 17 -19.49 10.50 -8.53
N PRO A 18 -19.78 9.94 -7.34
CA PRO A 18 -18.77 9.33 -6.46
C PRO A 18 -18.22 7.99 -6.97
N ASN A 19 -18.71 7.50 -8.11
CA ASN A 19 -18.21 6.28 -8.74
C ASN A 19 -16.96 6.54 -9.60
N TRP A 20 -16.68 7.79 -9.95
CA TRP A 20 -15.42 8.15 -10.61
C TRP A 20 -14.30 8.22 -9.57
N VAL A 21 -13.25 7.43 -9.80
CA VAL A 21 -12.12 7.34 -8.87
C VAL A 21 -10.83 7.62 -9.62
N LEU A 22 -9.95 8.40 -9.01
CA LEU A 22 -8.61 8.63 -9.54
C LEU A 22 -7.84 7.30 -9.51
N TYR A 23 -7.53 6.78 -10.69
CA TYR A 23 -6.84 5.50 -10.85
C TYR A 23 -5.32 5.72 -10.84
N THR A 24 -4.84 6.60 -11.71
CA THR A 24 -3.41 6.90 -11.83
C THR A 24 -3.17 8.26 -12.46
N ILE A 25 -1.93 8.73 -12.42
CA ILE A 25 -1.48 9.96 -13.07
C ILE A 25 -0.24 9.70 -13.92
N SER A 26 -0.01 10.60 -14.88
CA SER A 26 1.23 10.73 -15.63
C SER A 26 1.66 12.20 -15.68
N GLU A 27 2.80 12.47 -16.34
CA GLU A 27 3.29 13.84 -16.58
C GLU A 27 2.29 14.73 -17.33
N ARG A 28 1.34 14.14 -18.06
CA ARG A 28 0.41 14.88 -18.91
C ARG A 28 -1.03 14.78 -18.46
N TYR A 29 -1.45 13.66 -17.84
CA TYR A 29 -2.85 13.39 -17.59
C TYR A 29 -3.10 12.76 -16.21
N ALA A 30 -4.22 13.11 -15.60
CA ALA A 30 -4.87 12.31 -14.57
C ALA A 30 -5.87 11.34 -15.24
N TYR A 31 -5.91 10.10 -14.77
CA TYR A 31 -6.78 9.04 -15.30
C TYR A 31 -7.75 8.58 -14.23
N PHE A 32 -9.03 8.49 -14.59
CA PHE A 32 -10.11 8.12 -13.70
C PHE A 32 -10.85 6.91 -14.24
N THR A 33 -11.27 6.01 -13.35
CA THR A 33 -12.12 4.87 -13.71
C THR A 33 -13.50 5.04 -13.12
N LEU A 34 -14.52 4.74 -13.91
CA LEU A 34 -15.91 4.69 -13.46
C LEU A 34 -16.22 3.30 -12.92
N LEU A 35 -16.50 3.22 -11.63
CA LEU A 35 -16.85 1.99 -10.94
C LEU A 35 -18.36 1.71 -10.96
N PRO A 36 -18.79 0.45 -10.76
CA PRO A 36 -20.20 0.11 -10.62
C PRO A 36 -20.85 0.73 -9.38
N LYS A 37 -20.08 1.06 -8.35
CA LYS A 37 -20.52 1.63 -7.07
C LYS A 37 -19.46 2.60 -6.53
N PRO A 38 -19.79 3.47 -5.56
CA PRO A 38 -18.83 4.39 -4.94
C PRO A 38 -17.63 3.67 -4.31
N ILE A 39 -16.46 4.31 -4.31
CA ILE A 39 -15.23 3.72 -3.72
C ILE A 39 -15.39 3.39 -2.23
N SER A 40 -16.24 4.13 -1.53
CA SER A 40 -16.56 3.91 -0.11
C SER A 40 -17.26 2.58 0.17
N GLU A 41 -17.84 1.93 -0.85
CA GLU A 41 -18.47 0.61 -0.73
C GLU A 41 -17.49 -0.56 -1.00
N TYR A 42 -16.24 -0.25 -1.31
CA TYR A 42 -15.17 -1.23 -1.43
C TYR A 42 -14.45 -1.35 -0.10
N ASN A 43 -14.24 -2.59 0.34
CA ASN A 43 -13.54 -2.90 1.57
C ASN A 43 -12.73 -4.17 1.39
N VAL A 44 -11.90 -4.52 2.38
CA VAL A 44 -11.03 -5.70 2.27
C VAL A 44 -11.78 -7.01 1.99
N LYS A 45 -13.05 -7.11 2.40
CA LYS A 45 -13.86 -8.33 2.22
C LYS A 45 -14.19 -8.57 0.74
N ASN A 46 -14.43 -7.51 -0.03
CA ASN A 46 -14.80 -7.62 -1.44
C ASN A 46 -13.69 -7.17 -2.41
N ALA A 47 -12.69 -6.48 -1.90
CA ALA A 47 -11.60 -5.87 -2.66
C ALA A 47 -10.31 -5.79 -1.81
N PRO A 48 -9.71 -6.94 -1.42
CA PRO A 48 -8.47 -6.94 -0.63
C PRO A 48 -7.30 -6.23 -1.34
N PHE A 49 -7.38 -6.14 -2.66
CA PHE A 49 -6.47 -5.38 -3.52
C PHE A 49 -7.27 -4.40 -4.38
N ILE A 50 -7.56 -3.21 -3.85
CA ILE A 50 -8.47 -2.26 -4.52
C ILE A 50 -8.00 -1.87 -5.91
N PHE A 51 -6.68 -1.74 -6.14
CA PHE A 51 -6.14 -1.40 -7.46
C PHE A 51 -6.54 -2.41 -8.55
N VAL A 52 -6.66 -3.70 -8.20
CA VAL A 52 -7.15 -4.74 -9.12
C VAL A 52 -8.60 -4.43 -9.49
N LYS A 53 -9.44 -4.07 -8.51
CA LYS A 53 -10.84 -3.73 -8.76
C LYS A 53 -11.02 -2.45 -9.56
N LEU A 54 -10.15 -1.45 -9.35
CA LEU A 54 -10.16 -0.24 -10.16
C LEU A 54 -9.92 -0.54 -11.65
N PHE A 55 -9.23 -1.63 -11.98
CA PHE A 55 -9.01 -2.09 -13.34
C PHE A 55 -10.12 -3.05 -13.81
N THR A 56 -10.40 -4.12 -13.07
CA THR A 56 -11.32 -5.19 -13.51
C THR A 56 -12.78 -4.75 -13.56
N ASP A 57 -13.18 -3.83 -12.69
CA ASP A 57 -14.57 -3.38 -12.57
C ASP A 57 -14.79 -2.04 -13.32
N ALA A 58 -13.75 -1.51 -13.99
CA ALA A 58 -13.85 -0.25 -14.72
C ALA A 58 -14.86 -0.36 -15.87
N ARG A 59 -15.92 0.45 -15.81
CA ARG A 59 -16.92 0.56 -16.88
C ARG A 59 -16.52 1.57 -17.95
N GLN A 60 -15.82 2.62 -17.54
CA GLN A 60 -15.34 3.69 -18.40
C GLN A 60 -14.02 4.24 -17.88
N LEU A 61 -13.26 4.86 -18.78
CA LEU A 61 -12.03 5.57 -18.50
C LEU A 61 -12.21 7.04 -18.90
N ALA A 62 -11.90 7.95 -18.00
CA ALA A 62 -11.74 9.37 -18.31
C ALA A 62 -10.29 9.77 -18.12
N ARG A 63 -9.85 10.77 -18.88
CA ARG A 63 -8.56 11.42 -18.65
C ARG A 63 -8.72 12.93 -18.72
N MET A 64 -7.92 13.63 -17.93
CA MET A 64 -7.92 15.08 -17.83
C MET A 64 -6.47 15.57 -17.87
N PRO A 65 -6.13 16.64 -18.60
CA PRO A 65 -4.80 17.23 -18.52
C PRO A 65 -4.44 17.54 -17.06
N ILE A 66 -3.20 17.25 -16.65
CA ILE A 66 -2.82 17.32 -15.23
C ILE A 66 -2.96 18.73 -14.66
N LYS A 67 -2.71 19.78 -15.48
CA LYS A 67 -2.89 21.18 -15.10
C LYS A 67 -4.35 21.51 -14.79
N ASP A 68 -5.26 21.01 -15.61
CA ASP A 68 -6.70 21.21 -15.45
C ASP A 68 -7.19 20.45 -14.22
N PHE A 69 -6.68 19.24 -14.00
CA PHE A 69 -6.98 18.46 -12.79
C PHE A 69 -6.54 19.18 -11.52
N CYS A 70 -5.31 19.72 -11.47
CA CYS A 70 -4.84 20.49 -10.32
C CYS A 70 -5.70 21.74 -10.09
N THR A 71 -6.08 22.45 -11.16
CA THR A 71 -6.94 23.64 -11.08
C THR A 71 -8.33 23.27 -10.55
N PHE A 72 -8.92 22.20 -11.07
CA PHE A 72 -10.20 21.67 -10.61
C PHE A 72 -10.12 21.25 -9.14
N ALA A 73 -9.09 20.49 -8.74
CA ALA A 73 -8.92 20.01 -7.38
C ALA A 73 -8.76 21.16 -6.37
N CYS A 74 -8.00 22.20 -6.72
CA CYS A 74 -7.79 23.36 -5.85
C CYS A 74 -9.05 24.22 -5.65
N HIS A 75 -9.91 24.35 -6.67
CA HIS A 75 -11.04 25.28 -6.63
C HIS A 75 -12.39 24.61 -6.36
N SER A 76 -12.55 23.34 -6.73
CA SER A 76 -13.87 22.69 -6.82
C SER A 76 -14.07 21.56 -5.80
N LEU A 77 -12.98 21.00 -5.25
CA LEU A 77 -13.04 19.95 -4.24
C LEU A 77 -12.96 20.55 -2.84
N ALA A 78 -13.90 20.14 -1.98
CA ALA A 78 -13.85 20.51 -0.57
C ALA A 78 -12.67 19.79 0.12
N PRO A 79 -12.00 20.44 1.10
CA PRO A 79 -11.04 19.76 1.95
C PRO A 79 -11.65 18.52 2.62
N ILE A 80 -10.85 17.45 2.73
CA ILE A 80 -11.26 16.25 3.46
C ILE A 80 -11.46 16.62 4.94
N LYS A 81 -12.68 16.41 5.44
CA LYS A 81 -13.02 16.66 6.86
C LYS A 81 -12.50 15.57 7.81
N GLY A 82 -12.18 14.39 7.27
CA GLY A 82 -11.65 13.26 8.03
C GLY A 82 -10.13 13.27 8.16
N LYS A 83 -9.61 12.34 8.97
CA LYS A 83 -8.17 12.12 9.13
C LYS A 83 -7.65 11.25 7.99
N VAL A 84 -6.57 11.68 7.33
CA VAL A 84 -5.86 10.87 6.33
C VAL A 84 -4.59 10.32 6.97
N VAL A 85 -4.44 9.00 6.95
CA VAL A 85 -3.26 8.30 7.48
C VAL A 85 -2.62 7.47 6.37
N PHE A 86 -1.32 7.64 6.19
CA PHE A 86 -0.53 6.83 5.26
C PHE A 86 0.11 5.66 6.01
N PHE A 87 -0.19 4.44 5.57
CA PHE A 87 0.51 3.24 6.01
C PHE A 87 1.57 2.88 4.98
N THR A 88 2.86 2.99 5.37
CA THR A 88 3.97 2.46 4.59
C THR A 88 4.30 1.07 5.12
N ASN A 89 4.13 0.05 4.27
CA ASN A 89 4.27 -1.34 4.68
C ASN A 89 5.34 -2.03 3.82
N CYS A 90 6.01 -3.02 4.40
CA CYS A 90 6.75 -3.99 3.61
C CYS A 90 5.76 -5.02 3.05
N PRO A 91 6.06 -5.67 1.91
CA PRO A 91 5.26 -6.80 1.47
C PRO A 91 5.13 -7.83 2.61
N ARG A 92 3.96 -8.47 2.70
CA ARG A 92 3.65 -9.50 3.73
C ARG A 92 3.73 -9.05 5.20
N SER A 93 3.78 -7.75 5.51
CA SER A 93 3.75 -7.26 6.90
C SER A 93 2.35 -7.23 7.55
N GLY A 94 1.33 -7.83 6.92
CA GLY A 94 -0.04 -7.85 7.43
C GLY A 94 -0.92 -6.66 7.01
N SER A 95 -0.56 -5.93 5.95
CA SER A 95 -1.30 -4.75 5.47
C SER A 95 -2.80 -4.99 5.20
N THR A 96 -3.17 -6.16 4.67
CA THR A 96 -4.59 -6.52 4.47
C THR A 96 -5.28 -6.88 5.79
N LEU A 97 -4.56 -7.44 6.76
CA LEU A 97 -5.11 -7.76 8.08
C LEU A 97 -5.34 -6.49 8.90
N ILE A 98 -4.38 -5.56 8.94
CA ILE A 98 -4.59 -4.27 9.60
C ILE A 98 -5.72 -3.48 8.95
N THR A 99 -5.81 -3.49 7.61
CA THR A 99 -6.94 -2.90 6.87
C THR A 99 -8.27 -3.49 7.34
N GLN A 100 -8.31 -4.83 7.46
CA GLN A 100 -9.48 -5.53 7.96
C GLN A 100 -9.86 -5.13 9.38
N MET A 101 -8.88 -4.97 10.27
CA MET A 101 -9.10 -4.60 11.67
C MET A 101 -9.57 -3.14 11.81
N VAL A 102 -8.99 -2.19 11.07
CA VAL A 102 -9.40 -0.77 11.15
C VAL A 102 -10.77 -0.50 10.51
N GLN A 103 -11.23 -1.38 9.60
CA GLN A 103 -12.55 -1.28 8.97
C GLN A 103 -13.70 -1.82 9.85
N VAL A 104 -13.40 -2.37 11.03
CA VAL A 104 -14.42 -2.86 11.96
C VAL A 104 -15.15 -1.69 12.62
N GLY A 105 -16.50 -1.73 12.60
CA GLY A 105 -17.35 -0.81 13.35
C GLY A 105 -17.45 0.63 12.82
N GLN A 106 -16.83 0.98 11.69
CA GLN A 106 -16.78 2.37 11.20
C GLN A 106 -16.54 2.49 9.68
N GLN A 107 -16.87 3.66 9.13
CA GLN A 107 -16.63 3.99 7.73
C GLN A 107 -15.17 4.40 7.49
N VAL A 108 -14.29 3.41 7.35
CA VAL A 108 -12.89 3.62 6.93
C VAL A 108 -12.73 3.16 5.47
N VAL A 109 -12.33 4.09 4.62
CA VAL A 109 -11.93 3.79 3.24
C VAL A 109 -10.43 3.56 3.22
N THR A 110 -10.02 2.33 2.93
CA THR A 110 -8.61 2.00 2.76
C THR A 110 -8.30 1.84 1.28
N ILE A 111 -7.42 2.71 0.79
CA ILE A 111 -6.92 2.62 -0.58
C ILE A 111 -5.55 1.97 -0.51
N ALA A 112 -5.50 0.66 -0.72
CA ALA A 112 -4.25 -0.11 -0.73
C ALA A 112 -3.52 0.10 -2.07
N GLU A 113 -2.22 0.43 -2.00
CA GLU A 113 -1.33 0.61 -3.15
C GLU A 113 -1.89 1.52 -4.26
N PRO A 114 -2.30 2.75 -3.93
CA PRO A 114 -2.80 3.70 -4.91
C PRO A 114 -1.72 4.06 -5.94
N MET A 115 -1.86 3.52 -7.15
CA MET A 115 -0.94 3.74 -8.28
C MET A 115 -0.66 5.22 -8.55
N THR A 116 -1.64 6.09 -8.28
CA THR A 116 -1.50 7.54 -8.34
C THR A 116 -0.30 8.04 -7.53
N PHE A 117 -0.16 7.62 -6.28
CA PHE A 117 0.93 8.10 -5.44
C PHE A 117 2.26 7.48 -5.89
N THR A 118 2.27 6.20 -6.30
CA THR A 118 3.47 5.55 -6.85
C THR A 118 4.01 6.32 -8.05
N ASN A 119 3.12 6.67 -8.98
CA ASN A 119 3.46 7.44 -10.16
C ASN A 119 3.85 8.87 -9.82
N LEU A 120 3.14 9.51 -8.88
CA LEU A 120 3.49 10.84 -8.39
C LEU A 120 4.92 10.87 -7.85
N ALA A 121 5.29 9.90 -7.02
CA ALA A 121 6.64 9.80 -6.50
C ALA A 121 7.65 9.54 -7.60
N ALA A 122 7.39 8.60 -8.51
CA ALA A 122 8.26 8.33 -9.66
C ALA A 122 8.51 9.60 -10.50
N MET A 123 7.46 10.38 -10.75
CA MET A 123 7.56 11.67 -11.44
C MET A 123 8.39 12.67 -10.63
N TYR A 124 8.12 12.81 -9.33
CA TYR A 124 8.83 13.73 -8.45
C TYR A 124 10.34 13.44 -8.38
N LEU A 125 10.71 12.16 -8.47
CA LEU A 125 12.09 11.67 -8.48
C LEU A 125 12.83 11.97 -9.78
N ASN A 126 12.10 12.10 -10.88
CA ASN A 126 12.63 12.55 -12.16
C ASN A 126 12.73 14.10 -12.23
N THR A 127 12.35 14.81 -11.18
CA THR A 127 12.51 16.27 -11.01
C THR A 127 13.55 16.62 -9.94
N ASN A 128 13.89 17.90 -9.78
CA ASN A 128 14.95 18.42 -8.89
C ASN A 128 14.71 18.23 -7.37
N PHE A 129 13.72 17.43 -6.93
CA PHE A 129 13.40 17.22 -5.51
C PHE A 129 13.45 15.73 -5.10
N PRO A 130 14.62 15.07 -5.14
CA PRO A 130 14.74 13.62 -4.96
C PRO A 130 14.46 13.10 -3.53
N LYS A 131 14.28 13.98 -2.53
CA LYS A 131 14.13 13.56 -1.13
C LYS A 131 12.71 13.08 -0.78
N LEU A 132 11.66 13.77 -1.23
CA LEU A 132 10.27 13.41 -0.89
C LEU A 132 9.78 12.17 -1.66
N GLY A 133 10.14 12.05 -2.94
CA GLY A 133 9.76 10.88 -3.73
C GLY A 133 10.42 9.58 -3.27
N LYS A 134 11.62 9.65 -2.65
CA LYS A 134 12.28 8.50 -2.02
C LYS A 134 11.57 8.05 -0.75
N TRP A 135 10.95 8.99 -0.04
CA TRP A 135 10.24 8.74 1.21
C TRP A 135 8.86 8.10 0.98
N LEU A 136 8.16 8.52 -0.08
CA LEU A 136 6.80 8.06 -0.33
C LEU A 136 6.70 6.59 -0.78
N PHE A 137 7.76 6.00 -1.37
CA PHE A 137 7.69 4.64 -1.93
C PHE A 137 8.95 3.79 -1.73
N GLY A 138 8.77 2.67 -1.02
CA GLY A 138 9.79 1.62 -0.84
C GLY A 138 10.32 1.04 -2.15
N TYR A 139 9.50 1.02 -3.22
CA TYR A 139 9.88 0.47 -4.54
C TYR A 139 11.12 1.14 -5.15
N GLN A 140 11.32 2.44 -4.93
CA GLN A 140 12.54 3.07 -5.43
C GLN A 140 13.75 2.78 -4.55
N TYR A 141 13.55 2.55 -3.25
CA TYR A 141 14.61 2.05 -2.38
C TYR A 141 14.98 0.61 -2.72
N GLU A 142 14.00 -0.23 -3.08
CA GLU A 142 14.22 -1.56 -3.67
C GLU A 142 15.04 -1.44 -4.94
N LYS A 143 14.71 -0.53 -5.87
CA LYS A 143 15.51 -0.30 -7.09
C LYS A 143 16.94 0.14 -6.78
N CYS A 144 17.13 1.18 -5.95
CA CYS A 144 18.46 1.64 -5.57
C CYS A 144 19.27 0.56 -4.85
N THR A 145 18.61 -0.28 -4.03
CA THR A 145 19.25 -1.40 -3.34
C THR A 145 19.57 -2.51 -4.32
N THR A 146 18.67 -2.82 -5.26
CA THR A 146 18.88 -3.78 -6.34
C THR A 146 20.10 -3.40 -7.19
N ASP A 147 20.24 -2.12 -7.56
CA ASP A 147 21.37 -1.62 -8.35
C ASP A 147 22.70 -1.75 -7.60
N LYS A 148 22.68 -1.55 -6.27
CA LYS A 148 23.86 -1.69 -5.39
C LYS A 148 24.23 -3.14 -5.12
N VAL A 149 23.23 -3.96 -4.81
CA VAL A 149 23.37 -5.34 -4.34
C VAL A 149 23.58 -6.30 -5.50
N LYS A 150 22.89 -6.05 -6.62
CA LYS A 150 22.85 -6.88 -7.83
C LYS A 150 22.49 -8.35 -7.51
N PRO A 151 21.27 -8.60 -7.00
CA PRO A 151 20.85 -9.95 -6.63
C PRO A 151 20.92 -10.90 -7.83
N GLN A 152 21.45 -12.11 -7.63
CA GLN A 152 21.71 -13.07 -8.71
C GLN A 152 20.65 -14.18 -8.84
N GLY A 153 19.64 -14.18 -7.99
CA GLY A 153 18.60 -15.19 -8.00
C GLY A 153 17.36 -14.79 -7.21
N LEU A 154 16.32 -15.62 -7.32
CA LEU A 154 15.02 -15.34 -6.70
C LEU A 154 15.12 -15.09 -5.20
N LEU A 155 15.91 -15.89 -4.48
CA LEU A 155 16.11 -15.72 -3.03
C LEU A 155 16.71 -14.34 -2.69
N GLU A 156 17.78 -13.95 -3.40
CA GLU A 156 18.45 -12.66 -3.18
C GLU A 156 17.53 -11.48 -3.55
N SER A 157 16.78 -11.60 -4.66
CA SER A 157 15.80 -10.59 -5.07
C SER A 157 14.66 -10.45 -4.07
N THR A 158 14.18 -11.58 -3.54
CA THR A 158 13.17 -11.63 -2.49
C THR A 158 13.67 -10.87 -1.26
N MET A 159 14.90 -11.11 -0.82
CA MET A 159 15.49 -10.36 0.29
C MET A 159 15.60 -8.87 0.06
N VAL A 160 15.91 -8.44 -1.16
CA VAL A 160 15.93 -7.01 -1.48
C VAL A 160 14.52 -6.42 -1.39
N ILE A 161 13.50 -7.12 -1.89
CA ILE A 161 12.10 -6.69 -1.84
C ILE A 161 11.62 -6.50 -0.39
N PHE A 162 11.96 -7.40 0.53
CA PHE A 162 11.54 -7.29 1.94
C PHE A 162 12.47 -6.40 2.77
N GLY A 163 13.78 -6.58 2.60
CA GLY A 163 14.79 -5.96 3.45
C GLY A 163 15.04 -4.49 3.11
N ALA A 164 14.94 -4.09 1.85
CA ALA A 164 15.24 -2.72 1.46
C ALA A 164 14.22 -1.72 2.05
N PRO A 165 12.89 -1.93 1.94
CA PRO A 165 11.92 -1.02 2.56
C PRO A 165 12.06 -0.97 4.09
N TYR A 166 12.37 -2.09 4.72
CA TYR A 166 12.56 -2.13 6.18
C TYR A 166 13.84 -1.42 6.63
N SER A 167 14.95 -1.57 5.90
CA SER A 167 16.18 -0.79 6.14
C SER A 167 15.91 0.70 6.02
N PHE A 168 15.13 1.10 5.00
CA PHE A 168 14.72 2.49 4.85
C PHE A 168 13.90 2.98 6.05
N PHE A 169 12.92 2.19 6.50
CA PHE A 169 12.14 2.51 7.70
C PHE A 169 13.06 2.72 8.91
N LEU A 170 13.98 1.80 9.19
CA LEU A 170 14.88 1.90 10.34
C LEU A 170 15.72 3.18 10.33
N LYS A 171 16.25 3.57 9.16
CA LYS A 171 17.04 4.80 8.97
C LYS A 171 16.20 6.08 9.09
N ASN A 172 14.89 5.98 8.91
CA ASN A 172 13.97 7.11 8.80
C ASN A 172 12.86 7.07 9.86
N ARG A 173 13.01 6.24 10.91
CA ARG A 173 11.98 5.94 11.91
C ARG A 173 11.39 7.18 12.57
N HIS A 174 12.18 8.25 12.70
CA HIS A 174 11.76 9.52 13.29
C HIS A 174 10.73 10.30 12.45
N TYR A 175 10.53 9.94 11.18
CA TYR A 175 9.47 10.49 10.34
C TYR A 175 8.13 9.75 10.46
N TYR A 176 8.10 8.62 11.16
CA TYR A 176 6.90 7.80 11.29
C TYR A 176 6.20 8.06 12.63
N ALA A 177 4.87 8.08 12.59
CA ALA A 177 4.03 8.27 13.77
C ALA A 177 3.97 7.02 14.67
N LEU A 178 4.30 5.85 14.12
CA LEU A 178 4.32 4.57 14.81
C LEU A 178 5.70 3.94 14.76
N PRO A 179 6.06 3.12 15.76
CA PRO A 179 7.12 2.15 15.59
C PRO A 179 6.72 1.10 14.54
N GLU A 180 7.59 0.11 14.36
CA GLU A 180 7.36 -1.03 13.49
C GLU A 180 6.06 -1.77 13.86
N VAL A 181 5.18 -1.93 12.87
CA VAL A 181 4.00 -2.81 12.95
C VAL A 181 4.26 -4.04 12.09
N THR A 182 4.48 -5.19 12.73
CA THR A 182 4.69 -6.46 12.06
C THR A 182 3.45 -7.34 12.06
N TYR A 183 3.43 -8.31 11.14
CA TYR A 183 2.41 -9.36 11.15
C TYR A 183 2.46 -10.17 12.46
N GLU A 184 3.66 -10.47 12.94
CA GLU A 184 3.91 -11.21 14.17
C GLU A 184 3.33 -10.50 15.38
N ASN A 185 3.48 -9.18 15.48
CA ASN A 185 2.89 -8.37 16.55
C ASN A 185 1.36 -8.30 16.41
N LEU A 186 0.85 -8.13 15.18
CA LEU A 186 -0.59 -8.15 14.91
C LEU A 186 -1.27 -9.48 15.29
N VAL A 187 -0.54 -10.59 15.29
CA VAL A 187 -1.07 -11.91 15.67
C VAL A 187 -0.83 -12.22 17.15
N SER A 188 0.38 -11.98 17.66
CA SER A 188 0.78 -12.36 19.02
C SER A 188 0.36 -11.36 20.10
N LYS A 189 0.26 -10.07 19.76
CA LYS A 189 -0.10 -8.96 20.66
C LYS A 189 -1.06 -7.99 19.96
N PRO A 190 -2.23 -8.47 19.51
CA PRO A 190 -3.12 -7.69 18.66
C PRO A 190 -3.66 -6.43 19.37
N GLU A 191 -4.01 -6.52 20.65
CA GLU A 191 -4.58 -5.40 21.40
C GLU A 191 -3.59 -4.24 21.57
N ASP A 192 -2.34 -4.55 21.96
CA ASP A 192 -1.27 -3.55 22.11
C ASP A 192 -0.98 -2.86 20.77
N THR A 193 -0.86 -3.67 19.71
CA THR A 193 -0.58 -3.18 18.36
C THR A 193 -1.72 -2.30 17.84
N LEU A 194 -2.97 -2.74 18.01
CA LEU A 194 -4.15 -2.00 17.58
C LEU A 194 -4.38 -0.73 18.41
N SER A 195 -4.05 -0.73 19.69
CA SER A 195 -4.12 0.46 20.54
C SER A 195 -3.30 1.60 19.96
N ALA A 196 -2.05 1.34 19.58
CA ALA A 196 -1.18 2.33 18.96
C ALA A 196 -1.68 2.77 17.57
N VAL A 197 -2.11 1.82 16.74
CA VAL A 197 -2.68 2.11 15.41
C VAL A 197 -3.93 2.99 15.52
N PHE A 198 -4.84 2.66 16.44
CA PHE A 198 -6.10 3.37 16.62
C PHE A 198 -5.88 4.80 17.12
N ASP A 199 -4.90 5.02 18.00
CA ASP A 199 -4.51 6.38 18.41
C ASP A 199 -4.09 7.24 17.22
N VAL A 200 -3.21 6.71 16.35
CA VAL A 200 -2.75 7.43 15.16
C VAL A 200 -3.88 7.62 14.15
N CYS A 201 -4.79 6.66 14.01
CA CYS A 201 -5.94 6.79 13.12
C CYS A 201 -7.07 7.66 13.69
N GLY A 202 -7.06 7.98 14.98
CA GLY A 202 -8.19 8.64 15.64
C GLY A 202 -9.43 7.75 15.76
N ILE A 203 -9.21 6.43 15.87
CA ILE A 203 -10.24 5.41 16.01
C ILE A 203 -10.47 5.15 17.51
N SER A 204 -11.72 4.92 17.91
CA SER A 204 -12.04 4.59 19.29
C SER A 204 -11.42 3.25 19.72
N LYS A 205 -10.66 3.26 20.83
CA LYS A 205 -10.11 2.04 21.44
C LYS A 205 -11.18 1.05 21.93
N LEU A 206 -12.42 1.51 22.11
CA LEU A 206 -13.55 0.63 22.45
C LEU A 206 -13.80 -0.43 21.37
N LEU A 207 -13.38 -0.16 20.12
CA LEU A 207 -13.50 -1.08 19.00
C LEU A 207 -12.38 -2.13 18.94
N ILE A 208 -11.37 -2.08 19.82
CA ILE A 208 -10.23 -3.02 19.78
C ILE A 208 -10.70 -4.46 19.91
N SER A 209 -11.57 -4.76 20.88
CA SER A 209 -12.07 -6.12 21.09
C SER A 209 -12.76 -6.69 19.84
N GLU A 210 -13.60 -5.88 19.20
CA GLU A 210 -14.27 -6.23 17.94
C GLU A 210 -13.25 -6.38 16.81
N ALA A 211 -12.28 -5.47 16.69
CA ALA A 211 -11.23 -5.52 15.68
C ALA A 211 -10.35 -6.77 15.80
N VAL A 212 -10.03 -7.22 17.01
CA VAL A 212 -9.27 -8.45 17.27
C VAL A 212 -9.99 -9.67 16.71
N THR A 213 -11.34 -9.71 16.74
CA THR A 213 -12.10 -10.84 16.17
C THR A 213 -11.83 -11.03 14.68
N ALA A 214 -11.35 -9.99 14.00
CA ALA A 214 -11.01 -10.07 12.59
C ALA A 214 -9.82 -11.01 12.32
N LEU A 215 -8.99 -11.38 13.31
CA LEU A 215 -7.98 -12.44 13.16
C LEU A 215 -8.57 -13.78 12.70
N ASN A 216 -9.81 -14.05 13.09
CA ASN A 216 -10.52 -15.29 12.77
C ASN A 216 -10.86 -15.42 11.28
N ARG A 217 -10.80 -14.32 10.52
CA ARG A 217 -11.07 -14.30 9.09
C ARG A 217 -9.78 -14.11 8.30
N ASP A 218 -9.60 -14.94 7.28
CA ASP A 218 -8.56 -14.71 6.28
C ASP A 218 -8.90 -13.46 5.45
N SER A 219 -8.12 -12.39 5.64
CA SER A 219 -8.26 -11.12 4.90
C SER A 219 -7.93 -11.24 3.41
N GLN A 220 -7.37 -12.36 2.98
CA GLN A 220 -7.01 -12.66 1.61
C GLN A 220 -7.73 -13.90 1.07
N ALA A 221 -8.83 -14.32 1.73
CA ALA A 221 -9.65 -15.44 1.30
C ALA A 221 -10.04 -15.35 -0.18
N GLY A 222 -9.94 -16.46 -0.90
CA GLY A 222 -10.23 -16.54 -2.34
C GLY A 222 -9.14 -15.98 -3.27
N THR A 223 -8.04 -15.47 -2.72
CA THR A 223 -6.87 -15.05 -3.51
C THR A 223 -5.78 -16.13 -3.52
N ILE A 224 -4.80 -16.00 -4.42
CA ILE A 224 -3.61 -16.86 -4.45
C ILE A 224 -2.74 -16.75 -3.17
N LEU A 225 -2.96 -15.72 -2.34
CA LEU A 225 -2.23 -15.46 -1.10
C LEU A 225 -3.03 -15.81 0.17
N SER A 226 -4.19 -16.46 0.02
CA SER A 226 -5.00 -16.95 1.15
C SER A 226 -4.23 -17.93 2.04
N ARG A 227 -4.58 -18.02 3.32
CA ARG A 227 -3.96 -18.93 4.29
C ARG A 227 -3.99 -20.37 3.78
N ASP A 228 -5.12 -20.80 3.22
CA ASP A 228 -5.30 -22.16 2.69
C ASP A 228 -4.35 -22.47 1.53
N LYS A 229 -4.13 -21.50 0.63
CA LYS A 229 -3.19 -21.65 -0.50
C LYS A 229 -1.74 -21.59 -0.02
N MET A 230 -1.44 -20.70 0.92
CA MET A 230 -0.10 -20.56 1.49
C MET A 230 0.31 -21.79 2.32
N ALA A 231 -0.63 -22.44 3.01
CA ALA A 231 -0.38 -23.68 3.76
C ALA A 231 0.07 -24.85 2.86
N GLN A 232 -0.19 -24.78 1.55
CA GLN A 232 0.22 -25.78 0.57
C GLN A 232 1.63 -25.51 0.01
N VAL A 233 2.18 -24.32 0.26
CA VAL A 233 3.53 -23.96 -0.19
C VAL A 233 4.53 -24.60 0.75
N LYS A 234 5.42 -25.45 0.21
CA LYS A 234 6.51 -26.04 0.99
C LYS A 234 7.50 -24.95 1.38
N ASN A 235 7.88 -24.93 2.66
CA ASN A 235 8.98 -24.09 3.12
C ASN A 235 10.25 -24.47 2.38
N LEU A 236 10.97 -23.45 1.89
CA LEU A 236 12.29 -23.65 1.30
C LEU A 236 13.30 -23.90 2.42
N GLU A 237 13.96 -25.06 2.39
CA GLU A 237 15.11 -25.29 3.26
C GLU A 237 16.31 -24.50 2.73
N LEU A 238 16.84 -23.61 3.57
CA LEU A 238 17.98 -22.77 3.21
C LEU A 238 19.29 -23.52 3.43
N THR A 239 20.08 -23.67 2.37
CA THR A 239 21.42 -24.25 2.46
C THR A 239 22.39 -23.35 3.22
N THR A 240 23.54 -23.88 3.64
CA THR A 240 24.61 -23.06 4.24
C THR A 240 25.08 -21.93 3.32
N LEU A 241 25.10 -22.18 1.99
CA LEU A 241 25.44 -21.17 1.01
C LEU A 241 24.39 -20.07 0.93
N ASP A 242 23.10 -20.44 0.95
CA ASP A 242 22.00 -19.48 0.98
C ASP A 242 22.11 -18.58 2.21
N ARG A 243 22.27 -19.17 3.40
CA ARG A 243 22.44 -18.43 4.66
C ARG A 243 23.61 -17.45 4.59
N LYS A 244 24.75 -17.87 4.04
CA LYS A 244 25.90 -16.99 3.83
C LYS A 244 25.54 -15.80 2.94
N LYS A 245 24.91 -16.05 1.79
CA LYS A 245 24.47 -14.99 0.86
C LYS A 245 23.50 -14.03 1.53
N LEU A 246 22.50 -14.56 2.25
CA LEU A 246 21.50 -13.76 2.96
C LEU A 246 22.15 -12.87 4.02
N ASN A 247 23.12 -13.38 4.78
CA ASN A 247 23.87 -12.59 5.76
C ASN A 247 24.69 -11.47 5.11
N GLU A 248 25.30 -11.72 3.94
CA GLU A 248 25.98 -10.67 3.17
C GLU A 248 24.98 -9.57 2.71
N LEU A 249 23.77 -9.96 2.32
CA LEU A 249 22.71 -9.02 1.94
C LEU A 249 22.23 -8.17 3.12
N VAL A 250 22.01 -8.80 4.29
CA VAL A 250 21.65 -8.10 5.54
C VAL A 250 22.67 -7.01 5.86
N LYS A 251 23.96 -7.33 5.77
CA LYS A 251 25.04 -6.35 5.96
C LYS A 251 25.03 -5.23 4.92
N LYS A 252 24.89 -5.56 3.63
CA LYS A 252 24.81 -4.56 2.54
C LYS A 252 23.62 -3.63 2.68
N MET A 253 22.50 -4.12 3.22
CA MET A 253 21.31 -3.33 3.48
C MET A 253 21.35 -2.63 4.84
N GLU A 254 22.38 -2.83 5.66
CA GLU A 254 22.48 -2.28 7.03
C GLU A 254 21.27 -2.67 7.89
N LEU A 255 20.82 -3.92 7.76
CA LEU A 255 19.73 -4.46 8.56
C LEU A 255 20.29 -5.07 9.86
N PRO A 256 19.57 -4.97 11.00
CA PRO A 256 19.94 -5.70 12.20
C PRO A 256 19.95 -7.21 11.95
N GLU A 257 20.92 -7.92 12.54
CA GLU A 257 21.03 -9.37 12.37
C GLU A 257 19.81 -10.12 12.95
N SER A 258 19.12 -9.51 13.92
CA SER A 258 17.93 -10.08 14.56
C SER A 258 16.70 -10.17 13.64
N VAL A 259 16.72 -9.46 12.52
CA VAL A 259 15.59 -9.38 11.57
C VAL A 259 15.45 -10.69 10.80
N PHE A 260 16.55 -11.41 10.62
CA PHE A 260 16.58 -12.66 9.88
C PHE A 260 17.34 -13.72 10.66
N HIS A 261 16.71 -14.20 11.74
CA HIS A 261 17.13 -15.44 12.37
C HIS A 261 16.70 -16.62 11.48
N PHE A 262 17.58 -17.01 10.55
CA PHE A 262 17.42 -18.18 9.70
C PHE A 262 17.77 -19.47 10.43
#